data_AF-A0A522DW27-F1
#
_entry.id   AF-A0A522DW27-F1
#
_cell.length_a   1.000
_cell.length_b   1.000
_cell.length_c   1.000
_cell.angle_alpha   90.00
_cell.angle_beta   90.00
_cell.angle_gamma   90.00
#
_symmetry.space_group_name_H-M   'P 1'
#
loop_
_entity.id
_entity.type
_entity.pdbx_description
1 polymer ?
#
loop_
_entity_poly.entity_id
_entity_poly.type
_entity_poly.pdbx_seq_one_letter_code
_entity_poly.pdbx_strand_id
1 'polypeptide(L)' 'MKFDPRYFIALANRAGVDLTRIEKTKMRVSSHGKPVSELWWIVAKKHKRQLLKHLPDDEIKRLQCDLFDSAPWQ' A
#
# COMPACT_ATOMS: atom_id res chain seq x y z
N MET A 1 13.53 -17.09 12.04
CA MET A 1 12.20 -16.90 11.41
C MET A 1 12.38 -16.25 10.04
N LYS A 2 11.75 -16.78 8.98
CA LYS A 2 11.78 -16.16 7.65
C LYS A 2 10.70 -15.07 7.57
N PHE A 3 10.99 -13.96 6.90
CA PHE A 3 10.01 -12.89 6.67
C PHE A 3 8.95 -13.36 5.69
N ASP A 4 7.67 -13.25 6.06
CA ASP A 4 6.54 -13.50 5.17
C ASP A 4 5.94 -12.16 4.69
N PRO A 5 6.11 -11.80 3.40
CA PRO A 5 5.61 -10.53 2.87
C PRO A 5 4.08 -10.45 2.85
N ARG A 6 3.36 -11.56 2.62
CA ARG A 6 1.89 -11.55 2.57
C ARG A 6 1.30 -11.35 3.95
N TYR A 7 1.87 -12.03 4.95
CA TYR A 7 1.49 -11.84 6.34
C TYR A 7 1.75 -10.40 6.81
N PHE A 8 2.90 -9.83 6.47
CA PHE A 8 3.22 -8.44 6.80
C PHE A 8 2.24 -7.44 6.17
N ILE A 9 1.89 -7.61 4.89
CA ILE A 9 0.89 -6.76 4.21
C ILE A 9 -0.47 -6.87 4.90
N ALA A 10 -0.92 -8.08 5.24
CA ALA A 10 -2.18 -8.28 5.95
C ALA A 10 -2.17 -7.62 7.34
N LEU A 11 -1.05 -7.72 8.06
CA LEU A 11 -0.88 -7.07 9.36
C LEU A 11 -0.94 -5.54 9.24
N ALA A 12 -0.25 -4.97 8.24
CA ALA A 12 -0.26 -3.54 7.97
C ALA A 12 -1.68 -3.04 7.67
N ASN A 13 -2.40 -3.71 6.77
CA ASN A 13 -3.78 -3.34 6.43
C ASN A 13 -4.70 -3.40 7.66
N ARG A 14 -4.57 -4.43 8.52
CA ARG A 14 -5.31 -4.51 9.79
C ARG A 14 -4.97 -3.38 10.76
N ALA A 15 -3.73 -2.88 10.72
CA ALA A 15 -3.30 -1.73 11.49
C ALA A 15 -3.71 -0.38 10.86
N GLY A 16 -4.42 -0.39 9.72
CA GLY A 16 -4.80 0.81 8.97
C GLY A 16 -3.66 1.43 8.18
N VAL A 17 -2.60 0.66 7.91
CA VAL A 17 -1.44 1.05 7.11
C VAL A 17 -1.52 0.35 5.75
N ASP A 18 -1.60 1.14 4.70
CA ASP A 18 -1.63 0.68 3.33
C ASP A 18 -0.21 0.64 2.74
N LEU A 19 0.14 -0.48 2.12
CA LEU A 19 1.29 -0.59 1.24
C LEU A 19 0.81 -0.64 -0.21
N THR A 20 1.31 0.26 -1.05
CA THR A 20 0.99 0.28 -2.49
C THR A 20 2.24 0.35 -3.35
N ARG A 21 2.22 -0.31 -4.50
CA ARG A 21 3.31 -0.27 -5.49
C ARG A 21 3.00 0.80 -6.53
N ILE A 22 3.76 1.90 -6.50
CA ILE A 22 3.57 3.05 -7.41
C ILE A 22 4.29 2.81 -8.74
N GLU A 23 5.46 2.17 -8.70
CA GLU A 23 6.26 1.85 -9.89
C GLU A 23 6.89 0.46 -9.71
N LYS A 24 7.47 -0.10 -10.77
CA LYS A 24 8.18 -1.40 -10.74
C LYS A 24 9.16 -1.55 -9.57
N THR A 25 9.76 -0.46 -9.12
CA THR A 25 10.77 -0.46 -8.05
C THR A 25 10.40 0.43 -6.85
N LYS A 26 9.23 1.07 -6.84
CA LYS A 26 8.83 2.02 -5.79
C LYS A 26 7.56 1.59 -5.09
N MET A 27 7.53 1.82 -3.80
CA MET A 27 6.42 1.49 -2.92
C MET A 27 6.15 2.70 -2.02
N ARG A 28 4.88 2.93 -1.73
CA ARG A 28 4.42 3.91 -0.75
C ARG A 28 3.82 3.17 0.45
N VAL A 29 4.07 3.74 1.61
CA VAL A 29 3.43 3.35 2.87
C VAL A 29 2.58 4.54 3.28
N SER A 30 1.27 4.34 3.36
CA SER A 30 0.28 5.36 3.73
C SER A 30 -0.58 4.87 4.88
N SER A 31 -1.30 5.76 5.53
CA SER A 31 -2.26 5.43 6.59
C SER A 31 -3.43 6.41 6.51
N HIS A 32 -4.63 5.94 6.82
CA HIS A 32 -5.87 6.72 6.76
C HIS A 32 -5.93 7.74 7.90
N GLY A 33 -5.15 8.82 7.81
CA GLY A 33 -5.17 9.94 8.76
C GLY A 33 -4.41 9.72 10.07
N LYS A 34 -3.78 8.56 10.27
CA LYS A 34 -2.91 8.30 11.44
C LYS A 34 -1.43 8.37 11.05
N PRO A 35 -0.54 8.87 11.92
CA PRO A 35 0.89 8.83 11.67
C PRO A 35 1.37 7.38 11.53
N VAL A 36 2.07 7.08 10.44
CA VAL A 36 2.66 5.75 10.22
C VAL A 36 3.84 5.59 11.17
N SER A 37 3.79 4.59 12.05
CA SER A 37 4.94 4.25 12.91
C SER A 37 6.19 3.97 12.07
N GLU A 38 7.33 4.46 12.54
CA GLU A 38 8.63 4.30 11.88
C GLU A 38 9.02 2.83 11.68
N LEU A 39 8.53 1.94 12.55
CA LEU A 39 8.72 0.49 12.43
C LEU A 39 8.22 -0.06 11.09
N TRP A 40 7.08 0.44 10.59
CA TRP A 40 6.55 0.02 9.29
C TRP A 40 7.50 0.38 8.17
N TRP A 41 8.07 1.59 8.22
CA TRP A 41 9.05 2.06 7.24
C TRP A 41 10.35 1.27 7.28
N ILE A 42 10.86 0.95 8.48
CA ILE A 42 12.10 0.17 8.64
C ILE A 42 11.94 -1.22 8.03
N VAL A 43 10.86 -1.93 8.37
CA VAL A 43 10.60 -3.29 7.85
C VAL A 43 10.31 -3.24 6.34
N ALA A 44 9.52 -2.27 5.89
CA ALA A 44 9.24 -2.03 4.48
C ALA A 44 10.52 -1.80 3.65
N LYS A 45 11.45 -0.98 4.14
CA LYS A 45 12.74 -0.72 3.49
C LYS A 45 13.60 -1.99 3.44
N LYS A 46 13.72 -2.71 4.56
CA LYS A 46 14.53 -3.94 4.65
C LYS A 46 14.05 -5.04 3.71
N HIS A 47 12.73 -5.19 3.54
CA HIS A 47 12.13 -6.26 2.75
C HIS A 47 11.48 -5.80 1.43
N LYS A 48 11.84 -4.60 0.96
CA LYS A 48 11.23 -3.93 -0.20
C LYS A 48 11.06 -4.83 -1.44
N ARG A 49 12.11 -5.54 -1.85
CA ARG A 49 12.08 -6.42 -3.04
C ARG A 49 11.10 -7.58 -2.90
N GLN A 50 10.93 -8.10 -1.68
CA GLN A 50 10.00 -9.20 -1.41
C GLN A 50 8.55 -8.68 -1.39
N LEU A 51 8.34 -7.51 -0.78
CA LEU A 51 7.03 -6.85 -0.74
C LEU A 51 6.52 -6.47 -2.13
N LEU A 52 7.36 -5.86 -2.97
CA LEU A 52 6.98 -5.43 -4.32
C LEU A 52 6.45 -6.55 -5.21
N LYS A 53 6.76 -7.83 -4.94
CA LYS A 53 6.21 -8.98 -5.69
C LYS A 53 4.76 -9.31 -5.34
N HIS A 54 4.27 -8.81 -4.21
CA HIS A 54 2.97 -9.17 -3.65
C HIS A 54 2.01 -7.98 -3.52
N LEU A 55 2.48 -6.77 -3.82
CA LEU A 55 1.66 -5.58 -3.75
C LEU A 55 0.84 -5.39 -5.02
N PRO A 56 -0.42 -4.96 -4.91
CA PRO A 56 -1.19 -4.57 -6.08
C PRO A 56 -0.54 -3.38 -6.76
N ASP A 57 -0.61 -3.31 -8.09
CA ASP A 57 -0.21 -2.11 -8.85
C ASP A 57 -1.21 -0.98 -8.57
N ASP A 58 -0.70 0.23 -8.30
CA ASP A 58 -1.50 1.42 -7.94
C ASP A 58 -2.50 1.82 -9.04
N GLU A 59 -2.29 1.34 -10.28
CA GLU A 59 -3.22 1.52 -11.39
C GLU A 59 -4.62 0.97 -11.09
N ILE A 60 -4.74 -0.10 -10.29
CA ILE A 60 -6.04 -0.69 -9.91
C ILE A 60 -6.81 0.23 -8.95
N LYS A 61 -6.13 1.01 -8.10
CA LYS A 61 -6.80 1.96 -7.19
C LYS A 61 -7.24 3.25 -7.91
N ARG A 62 -6.55 3.68 -8.96
CA ARG A 62 -6.99 4.82 -9.79
C ARG A 62 -8.30 4.55 -10.53
N LEU A 63 -8.51 3.32 -10.99
CA LEU A 63 -9.77 2.91 -11.64
C LEU A 63 -11.01 2.99 -10.73
N GLN A 64 -10.83 3.09 -9.40
CA GLN A 64 -11.94 3.16 -8.46
C GLN A 64 -12.42 4.59 -8.12
N CYS A 65 -11.77 5.64 -8.64
CA CYS A 65 -12.17 7.03 -8.39
C CYS A 65 -13.06 7.64 -9.49
N ASP A 66 -13.08 7.11 -10.71
CA ASP A 66 -13.74 7.80 -11.84
C ASP A 66 -15.24 7.48 -12.01
N LEU A 67 -15.81 6.63 -11.15
CA LEU A 67 -17.25 6.28 -11.23
C LEU A 67 -18.20 7.34 -10.63
N PHE A 68 -17.68 8.34 -9.91
CA PHE A 68 -18.50 9.38 -9.26
C PHE A 68 -18.14 10.82 -9.64
N ASP A 69 -17.02 11.07 -10.34
CA ASP A 69 -16.64 12.42 -10.79
C ASP A 69 -17.26 12.82 -12.15
N SER A 70 -18.06 11.95 -12.77
CA SER A 70 -18.67 12.18 -14.10
C SER A 70 -20.19 12.48 -14.07
N ALA A 71 -20.78 12.74 -12.91
CA ALA A 71 -22.13 13.29 -12.84
C ALA A 71 -22.08 14.82 -12.75
N PRO A 72 -22.41 15.57 -13.82
CA PRO A 72 -22.71 16.99 -13.67
C PRO A 72 -24.00 17.07 -12.84
N TRP A 73 -23.88 17.56 -11.61
CA TRP A 73 -25.04 17.94 -10.81
C TRP A 73 -25.79 19.03 -11.60
N GLN A 74 -27.05 18.75 -11.92
CA GLN A 74 -28.01 19.72 -12.46
C GLN A 74 -28.19 20.90 -11.52
#